data_AF-A0A5D0Q5H3-F1
#
_entry.id   AF-A0A5D0Q5H3-F1
#
_cell.length_a   1.000
_cell.length_b   1.000
_cell.length_c   1.000
_cell.angle_alpha   90.00
_cell.angle_beta   90.00
_cell.angle_gamma   90.00
#
_symmetry.space_group_name_H-M   'P 1'
#
loop_
_entity.id
_entity.type
_entity.pdbx_description
1 polymer ?
#
loop_
_entity_poly.entity_id
_entity_poly.type
_entity_poly.pdbx_seq_one_letter_code
_entity_poly.pdbx_strand_id
1 'polypeptide(L)'
;MAAADDGPELEQNWPGLVADRDTVQYDPDKFDAVAAALRGALNGLSSGGEGSLSDVQSHSFTVSMLDEAIEDVGKWDGGVLFADALKKSHETLTAIYSELTPAAEAAVRLIGASAASYRQANQANER
;
A
#
# COMPACT_ATOMS: atom_id res chain seq x y z
N MET A 1 30.95 -22.65 -24.06
CA MET A 1 30.52 -23.03 -22.70
C MET A 1 29.52 -21.98 -22.25
N ALA A 2 28.22 -22.29 -22.32
CA ALA A 2 27.17 -21.43 -21.77
C ALA A 2 26.84 -21.94 -20.37
N ALA A 3 26.90 -21.06 -19.38
CA ALA A 3 26.51 -21.37 -18.01
C ALA A 3 24.99 -21.60 -18.00
N ALA A 4 24.57 -22.77 -17.53
CA ALA A 4 23.17 -23.05 -17.25
C ALA A 4 22.73 -22.14 -16.09
N ASP A 5 21.67 -21.38 -16.35
CA ASP A 5 20.96 -20.55 -15.39
C ASP A 5 20.13 -21.50 -14.51
N ASP A 6 20.76 -22.07 -13.48
CA ASP A 6 20.10 -22.88 -12.45
C ASP A 6 19.31 -21.93 -11.53
N GLY A 7 18.16 -21.47 -12.04
CA GLY A 7 17.09 -20.95 -11.19
C GLY A 7 16.63 -22.04 -10.21
N PRO A 8 16.07 -21.68 -9.04
CA PRO A 8 15.68 -22.65 -8.03
C PRO A 8 14.73 -23.69 -8.61
N GLU A 9 15.11 -24.97 -8.54
CA GLU A 9 14.27 -26.10 -8.91
C GLU A 9 12.99 -26.06 -8.07
N LEU A 10 11.85 -25.82 -8.72
CA LEU A 10 10.56 -25.94 -8.07
C LEU A 10 10.30 -27.42 -7.78
N GLU A 11 10.06 -27.76 -6.52
CA GLU A 11 9.66 -29.10 -6.13
C GLU A 11 8.43 -29.52 -6.95
N GLN A 12 8.56 -30.62 -7.72
CA GLN A 12 7.40 -31.33 -8.24
C GLN A 12 6.51 -31.64 -7.03
N ASN A 13 5.31 -31.05 -6.96
CA ASN A 13 4.36 -31.13 -5.84
C ASN A 13 4.41 -30.01 -4.78
N TRP A 14 4.68 -28.76 -5.18
CA TRP A 14 4.37 -27.61 -4.32
C TRP A 14 2.91 -27.69 -3.82
N PRO A 15 2.65 -27.64 -2.50
CA PRO A 15 1.30 -27.77 -1.97
C PRO A 15 0.43 -26.59 -2.43
N GLY A 16 -0.61 -26.88 -3.23
CA GLY A 16 -1.56 -25.89 -3.77
C GLY A 16 -1.73 -25.92 -5.30
N LEU A 17 -0.99 -26.77 -6.02
CA LEU A 17 -0.94 -26.76 -7.49
C LEU A 17 -1.33 -28.10 -8.15
N VAL A 18 -1.92 -29.02 -7.39
CA VAL A 18 -2.54 -30.22 -7.97
C VAL A 18 -3.97 -29.84 -8.34
N ALA A 19 -4.19 -29.52 -9.62
CA ALA A 19 -5.47 -29.03 -10.15
C ALA A 19 -6.68 -29.91 -9.75
N ASP A 20 -6.47 -31.22 -9.64
CA ASP A 20 -7.51 -32.20 -9.28
C ASP A 20 -7.77 -32.32 -7.77
N ARG A 21 -6.80 -31.98 -6.92
CA ARG A 21 -6.91 -32.16 -5.45
C ARG A 21 -7.58 -30.97 -4.78
N ASP A 22 -7.23 -29.76 -5.22
CA ASP A 22 -7.56 -28.56 -4.47
C ASP A 22 -8.78 -27.82 -5.05
N THR A 23 -9.27 -28.14 -6.26
CA THR A 23 -10.39 -27.47 -6.96
C THR A 23 -10.29 -25.93 -7.08
N VAL A 24 -9.23 -25.33 -6.54
CA VAL A 24 -8.97 -23.91 -6.64
C VAL A 24 -8.22 -23.66 -7.93
N GLN A 25 -8.96 -23.32 -8.98
CA GLN A 25 -8.36 -22.72 -10.18
C GLN A 25 -7.91 -21.31 -9.84
N TYR A 26 -6.61 -21.16 -9.57
CA TYR A 26 -5.98 -19.86 -9.41
C TYR A 26 -5.65 -19.29 -10.78
N ASP A 27 -6.28 -18.16 -11.10
CA ASP A 27 -6.08 -17.42 -12.34
C ASP A 27 -5.06 -16.29 -12.09
N PRO A 28 -3.83 -16.38 -12.64
CA PRO A 28 -2.79 -15.37 -12.48
C PRO A 28 -3.26 -13.97 -12.90
N ASP A 29 -4.15 -13.87 -13.89
CA ASP A 29 -4.65 -12.60 -14.39
C ASP A 29 -5.52 -11.88 -13.35
N LYS A 30 -6.18 -12.63 -12.44
CA LYS A 30 -6.91 -12.05 -11.31
C LYS A 30 -5.99 -11.44 -10.28
N PHE A 31 -4.83 -12.03 -10.03
CA PHE A 31 -3.84 -11.44 -9.12
C PHE A 31 -3.26 -10.14 -9.71
N ASP A 32 -2.95 -10.14 -11.00
CA ASP A 32 -2.46 -8.94 -11.69
C ASP A 32 -3.54 -7.83 -11.70
N ALA A 33 -4.82 -8.18 -11.90
CA ALA A 33 -5.93 -7.24 -11.81
C ALA A 33 -6.10 -6.64 -10.40
N VAL A 34 -6.01 -7.45 -9.34
CA VAL A 34 -6.07 -6.97 -7.95
C VAL A 34 -4.87 -6.08 -7.63
N ALA A 35 -3.66 -6.46 -8.05
CA ALA A 35 -2.47 -5.63 -7.88
C ALA A 35 -2.57 -4.29 -8.62
N ALA A 36 -3.12 -4.29 -9.83
CA ALA A 36 -3.36 -3.07 -10.61
C ALA A 36 -4.41 -2.16 -9.97
N ALA A 37 -5.52 -2.72 -9.46
CA ALA A 37 -6.53 -1.97 -8.74
C ALA A 37 -5.98 -1.35 -7.45
N LEU A 38 -5.19 -2.12 -6.69
CA LEU A 38 -4.54 -1.65 -5.47
C LEU A 38 -3.51 -0.54 -5.76
N ARG A 39 -2.73 -0.67 -6.83
CA ARG A 39 -1.85 0.42 -7.33
C ARG A 39 -2.61 1.67 -7.72
N GLY A 40 -3.76 1.52 -8.41
CA GLY A 40 -4.60 2.65 -8.80
C GLY A 40 -5.10 3.43 -7.59
N ALA A 41 -5.58 2.72 -6.56
CA ALA A 41 -6.01 3.32 -5.30
C ALA A 41 -4.84 4.01 -4.55
N LEU A 42 -3.66 3.38 -4.51
CA LEU A 42 -2.48 3.95 -3.87
C LEU A 42 -1.93 5.18 -4.58
N ASN A 43 -1.95 5.18 -5.92
CA ASN A 43 -1.58 6.37 -6.68
C ASN A 43 -2.51 7.54 -6.33
N GLY A 44 -3.81 7.32 -6.15
CA GLY A 44 -4.71 8.39 -5.69
C GLY A 44 -4.34 8.97 -4.31
N LEU A 45 -3.79 8.14 -3.42
CA LEU A 45 -3.33 8.55 -2.09
C LEU A 45 -1.95 9.25 -2.10
N SER A 46 -1.13 9.03 -3.13
CA SER A 46 0.25 9.55 -3.22
C SER A 46 0.46 10.63 -4.28
N SER A 47 -0.41 10.75 -5.28
CA SER A 47 -0.18 11.57 -6.49
C SER A 47 -0.43 13.07 -6.35
N GLY A 48 -0.44 13.61 -5.12
CA GLY A 48 -0.53 15.06 -4.89
C GLY A 48 -1.90 15.70 -5.16
N GLY A 49 -2.96 14.91 -5.30
CA GLY A 49 -4.34 15.41 -5.37
C GLY A 49 -4.92 15.70 -3.98
N GLU A 50 -6.09 16.35 -3.94
CA GLU A 50 -6.86 16.58 -2.71
C GLU A 50 -7.10 15.24 -1.96
N GLY A 51 -6.80 15.21 -0.66
CA GLY A 51 -6.87 14.00 0.18
C GLY A 51 -5.66 13.07 0.10
N SER A 52 -4.62 13.41 -0.67
CA SER A 52 -3.34 12.67 -0.71
C SER A 52 -2.44 12.99 0.48
N LEU A 53 -1.40 12.17 0.72
CA LEU A 53 -0.39 12.46 1.75
C LEU A 53 0.26 13.83 1.55
N SER A 54 0.60 14.17 0.30
CA SER A 54 1.20 15.45 -0.05
C SER A 54 0.24 16.62 0.23
N ASP A 55 -1.05 16.43 -0.05
CA ASP A 55 -2.08 17.42 0.26
C ASP A 55 -2.22 17.60 1.78
N VAL A 56 -2.34 16.51 2.54
CA VAL A 56 -2.36 16.56 4.01
C VAL A 56 -1.13 17.28 4.54
N GLN A 57 0.08 16.92 4.10
CA GLN A 57 1.33 17.56 4.52
C GLN A 57 1.38 19.05 4.17
N SER A 58 0.83 19.47 3.02
CA SER A 58 0.83 20.88 2.61
C SER A 58 0.07 21.80 3.56
N HIS A 59 -0.92 21.25 4.29
CA HIS A 59 -1.71 22.00 5.27
C HIS A 59 -1.02 22.15 6.63
N SER A 60 0.15 21.55 6.83
CA SER A 60 0.90 21.62 8.10
C SER A 60 1.22 23.06 8.52
N PHE A 61 1.58 23.91 7.54
CA PHE A 61 1.82 25.33 7.78
C PHE A 61 0.56 26.07 8.22
N THR A 62 -0.59 25.80 7.59
CA THR A 62 -1.87 26.41 7.93
C THR A 62 -2.33 26.02 9.34
N VAL A 63 -2.16 24.75 9.73
CA VAL A 63 -2.47 24.29 11.09
C VAL A 63 -1.58 25.00 12.12
N SER A 64 -0.30 25.19 11.81
CA SER A 64 0.64 25.90 12.69
C SER A 64 0.31 27.39 12.83
N MET A 65 -0.04 28.07 11.73
CA MET A 65 -0.50 29.47 11.79
C MET A 65 -1.80 29.63 12.60
N LEU A 66 -2.71 28.65 12.51
CA LEU A 66 -3.95 28.70 13.29
C LEU A 66 -3.68 28.55 14.79
N ASP A 67 -2.74 27.68 15.16
CA ASP A 67 -2.24 27.51 16.53
C ASP A 67 -1.73 28.84 17.10
N GLU A 68 -0.79 29.47 16.38
CA GLU A 68 -0.22 30.78 16.76
C GLU A 68 -1.28 31.89 16.86
N ALA A 69 -2.22 31.95 15.91
CA ALA A 69 -3.28 32.95 15.92
C ALA A 69 -4.24 32.77 17.11
N ILE A 70 -4.49 31.53 17.53
CA ILE A 70 -5.33 31.21 18.68
C ILE A 70 -4.64 31.55 20.00
N GLU A 71 -3.32 31.31 20.10
CA GLU A 71 -2.52 31.73 21.26
C GLU A 71 -2.54 33.25 21.45
N ASP A 72 -2.49 34.02 20.35
CA ASP A 72 -2.51 35.50 20.39
C ASP A 72 -3.85 36.09 20.83
N VAL A 73 -4.97 35.37 20.59
CA VAL A 73 -6.32 35.85 20.94
C VAL A 73 -6.54 36.00 22.46
N GLY A 74 -5.74 35.33 23.29
CA GLY A 74 -5.71 35.53 24.75
C GLY A 74 -7.04 35.27 25.48
N LYS A 75 -7.07 34.28 26.40
CA LYS A 75 -8.27 33.85 27.18
C LYS A 75 -9.33 33.06 26.39
N TRP A 76 -8.94 32.43 25.29
CA TRP A 76 -9.81 31.50 24.57
C TRP A 76 -9.36 30.04 24.78
N ASP A 77 -9.59 29.52 25.99
CA ASP A 77 -9.21 28.14 26.36
C ASP A 77 -9.81 27.09 25.41
N GLY A 78 -11.04 27.33 24.93
CA GLY A 78 -11.68 26.48 23.92
C GLY A 78 -10.99 26.52 22.55
N GLY A 79 -10.40 27.65 22.18
CA GLY A 79 -9.60 27.78 20.97
C GLY A 79 -8.31 26.97 21.07
N VAL A 80 -7.61 27.06 22.21
CA VAL A 80 -6.38 26.29 22.47
C VAL A 80 -6.65 24.79 22.37
N LEU A 81 -7.72 24.30 23.01
CA LEU A 81 -8.13 22.90 22.90
C LEU A 81 -8.46 22.46 21.46
N PHE A 82 -9.06 23.36 20.68
CA PHE A 82 -9.37 23.09 19.27
C PHE A 82 -8.10 23.03 18.42
N ALA A 83 -7.16 23.96 18.61
CA ALA A 83 -5.87 23.98 17.92
C ALA A 83 -5.06 22.72 18.21
N ASP A 84 -4.95 22.33 19.49
CA ASP A 84 -4.30 21.11 19.94
C ASP A 84 -4.93 19.85 19.31
N ALA A 85 -6.27 19.78 19.31
CA ALA A 85 -6.98 18.65 18.72
C ALA A 85 -6.74 18.57 17.20
N LEU A 86 -6.74 19.71 16.51
CA LEU A 86 -6.49 19.78 15.07
C LEU A 86 -5.05 19.36 14.73
N LYS A 87 -4.07 19.85 15.48
CA LYS A 87 -2.66 19.49 15.34
C LYS A 87 -2.43 18.01 15.54
N LYS A 88 -2.97 17.45 16.62
CA LYS A 88 -2.89 16.01 16.90
C LYS A 88 -3.58 15.16 15.85
N SER A 89 -4.73 15.60 15.33
CA SER A 89 -5.43 14.94 14.24
C SER A 89 -4.58 14.93 12.96
N HIS A 90 -3.98 16.07 12.61
CA HIS A 90 -3.09 16.21 11.45
C HIS A 90 -1.84 15.32 11.54
N GLU A 91 -1.19 15.28 12.70
CA GLU A 91 -0.05 14.39 12.97
C GLU A 91 -0.46 12.91 12.83
N THR A 92 -1.61 12.54 13.40
CA THR A 92 -2.13 11.17 13.34
C THR A 92 -2.44 10.74 11.90
N LEU A 93 -3.11 11.61 11.14
CA LEU A 93 -3.43 11.35 9.72
C LEU A 93 -2.14 11.20 8.89
N THR A 94 -1.15 12.07 9.11
CA THR A 94 0.14 12.01 8.42
C THR A 94 0.87 10.70 8.72
N ALA A 95 0.86 10.25 9.99
CA ALA A 95 1.47 8.99 10.39
C ALA A 95 0.77 7.79 9.72
N ILE A 96 -0.56 7.73 9.76
CA ILE A 96 -1.34 6.66 9.12
C ILE A 96 -1.02 6.55 7.63
N TYR A 97 -1.00 7.67 6.91
CA TYR A 97 -0.67 7.66 5.48
C TYR A 97 0.79 7.24 5.22
N SER A 98 1.71 7.64 6.09
CA SER A 98 3.13 7.28 6.00
C SER A 98 3.36 5.79 6.25
N GLU A 99 2.53 5.13 7.06
CA GLU A 99 2.59 3.69 7.33
C GLU A 99 1.82 2.86 6.29
N LEU A 100 0.64 3.32 5.88
CA LEU A 100 -0.24 2.60 4.97
C LEU A 100 0.35 2.49 3.56
N THR A 101 0.93 3.58 3.04
CA THR A 101 1.48 3.62 1.68
C THR A 101 2.56 2.54 1.45
N PRO A 102 3.63 2.43 2.27
CA PRO A 102 4.63 1.39 2.08
C PRO A 102 4.10 -0.02 2.36
N ALA A 103 3.19 -0.20 3.32
CA ALA A 103 2.58 -1.50 3.60
C ALA A 103 1.75 -2.01 2.40
N ALA A 104 1.00 -1.12 1.77
CA ALA A 104 0.20 -1.45 0.62
C ALA A 104 1.05 -1.67 -0.65
N GLU A 105 2.15 -0.94 -0.83
CA GLU A 105 3.14 -1.25 -1.86
C GLU A 105 3.79 -2.64 -1.67
N ALA A 106 4.10 -3.01 -0.43
CA ALA A 106 4.62 -4.34 -0.11
C ALA A 106 3.58 -5.43 -0.44
N ALA A 107 2.30 -5.20 -0.14
CA ALA A 107 1.21 -6.10 -0.51
C ALA A 107 1.08 -6.26 -2.04
N VAL A 108 1.14 -5.17 -2.81
CA VAL A 108 1.15 -5.22 -4.29
C VAL A 108 2.31 -6.09 -4.79
N ARG A 109 3.52 -5.92 -4.25
CA ARG A 109 4.69 -6.71 -4.64
C ARG A 109 4.51 -8.19 -4.32
N LEU A 110 3.95 -8.52 -3.16
CA LEU A 110 3.67 -9.90 -2.75
C LEU A 110 2.64 -10.57 -3.67
N ILE A 111 1.58 -9.84 -4.05
CA ILE A 111 0.55 -10.32 -4.98
C ILE A 111 1.18 -10.61 -6.35
N GLY A 112 2.00 -9.69 -6.88
CA GLY A 112 2.70 -9.89 -8.14
C GLY A 112 3.69 -11.05 -8.12
N ALA A 113 4.43 -11.23 -7.02
CA ALA A 113 5.32 -12.38 -6.83
C ALA A 113 4.54 -13.70 -6.82
N SER A 114 3.38 -13.72 -6.15
CA SER A 114 2.49 -14.88 -6.13
C SER A 114 1.99 -15.22 -7.54
N ALA A 115 1.55 -14.21 -8.31
CA ALA A 115 1.11 -14.38 -9.69
C ALA A 115 2.21 -14.96 -10.60
N ALA A 116 3.46 -14.56 -10.38
CA ALA A 116 4.61 -15.11 -11.10
C ALA A 116 4.87 -16.58 -10.74
N SER A 117 4.84 -16.93 -9.46
CA SER A 117 4.97 -18.32 -9.00
C SER A 117 3.88 -19.23 -9.57
N TYR A 118 2.63 -18.77 -9.61
CA TYR A 118 1.53 -19.54 -10.22
C TYR A 118 1.73 -19.77 -11.72
N ARG A 119 2.17 -18.74 -12.46
CA ARG A 119 2.49 -18.89 -13.90
C ARG A 119 3.58 -19.93 -14.13
N GLN A 120 4.65 -19.88 -13.34
CA GLN A 120 5.76 -20.82 -13.46
C GLN A 120 5.32 -22.26 -13.15
N ALA A 121 4.48 -22.44 -12.13
CA ALA A 121 3.93 -23.74 -11.81
C ALA A 121 2.98 -24.29 -12.88
N ASN A 122 2.08 -23.47 -13.44
CA ASN A 122 1.22 -23.89 -14.54
C ASN A 122 2.03 -24.32 -15.76
N GLN A 123 3.07 -23.56 -16.13
CA GLN A 123 3.97 -23.92 -17.23
C GLN A 123 4.73 -25.23 -16.98
N ALA A 124 5.07 -25.53 -15.73
CA ALA A 124 5.72 -26.79 -15.36
C ALA A 124 4.75 -27.98 -15.41
N ASN A 125 3.47 -27.77 -15.07
CA ASN A 125 2.44 -28.80 -15.10
C ASN A 125 1.89 -29.09 -16.51
N GLU A 126 2.00 -28.15 -17.45
CA GLU A 126 1.57 -28.31 -18.85
C GLU A 126 2.64 -28.95 -19.77
N ARG A 127 3.79 -29.35 -19.22
CA ARG A 127 4.84 -30.12 -19.91
C ARG A 127 4.71 -31.62 -19.66
#